data_AF-A0AAD9H8S8-F1
#
_entry.id   AF-A0AAD9H8S8-F1
#
_cell.length_a   1.000
_cell.length_b   1.000
_cell.length_c   1.000
_cell.angle_alpha   90.00
_cell.angle_beta   90.00
_cell.angle_gamma   90.00
#
_symmetry.space_group_name_H-M   'P 1'
#
loop_
_entity.id
_entity.type
_entity.pdbx_description
1 polymer ?
#
loop_
_entity_poly.entity_id
_entity_poly.type
_entity_poly.pdbx_seq_one_letter_code
_entity_poly.pdbx_strand_id
1 'polypeptide(L)'
;MGDQTAELGKYIAKYHRRRRHLPDGHDRIFGTENQPLLKRGQKNRVLLYAGCFNPPHLGHYNLLRRAFEGSRDINVIAAVVLPVDDKALAAKCEWKGQSLVLSKRERAHLWRSDPRFMPEWWVHDGSTDGWGRLRRKLENAVQADGFEIQFTAVVGSDYIGRLEEYDGRWWGCRETITSDAGRSSDLVKPDGSLYALPRYFTP
;
A
#
# COMPACT_ATOMS: atom_id res chain seq x y z
N MET A 1 8.61 -28.80 -13.90
CA MET A 1 8.51 -28.47 -12.47
C MET A 1 7.25 -27.63 -12.31
N GLY A 2 6.25 -28.10 -11.57
CA GLY A 2 4.98 -27.39 -11.46
C GLY A 2 5.13 -26.01 -10.82
N ASP A 3 4.36 -25.03 -11.30
CA ASP A 3 4.24 -23.69 -10.71
C ASP A 3 3.81 -23.84 -9.24
N GLN A 4 4.76 -23.78 -8.31
CA GLN A 4 4.46 -23.81 -6.89
C GLN A 4 3.92 -22.43 -6.48
N THR A 5 2.63 -22.38 -6.17
CA THR A 5 1.94 -21.16 -5.75
C THR A 5 1.35 -21.29 -4.35
N ALA A 6 1.18 -20.16 -3.65
CA ALA A 6 0.47 -20.10 -2.38
C ALA A 6 -0.38 -18.81 -2.29
N GLU A 7 -1.50 -18.85 -1.56
CA GLU A 7 -2.37 -17.68 -1.42
C GLU A 7 -1.82 -16.71 -0.36
N LEU A 8 -1.52 -15.47 -0.76
CA LEU A 8 -1.06 -14.43 0.15
C LEU A 8 -2.07 -14.16 1.28
N GLY A 9 -3.36 -14.20 0.97
CA GLY A 9 -4.44 -13.98 1.93
C GLY A 9 -4.39 -14.93 3.13
N LYS A 10 -3.99 -16.20 2.92
CA LYS A 10 -3.85 -17.20 4.00
C LYS A 10 -2.73 -16.83 4.98
N TYR A 11 -1.60 -16.32 4.48
CA TYR A 11 -0.53 -15.84 5.34
C TYR A 11 -0.97 -14.63 6.16
N ILE A 12 -1.61 -13.64 5.52
CA ILE A 12 -2.12 -12.46 6.24
C ILE A 12 -3.12 -12.90 7.31
N ALA A 13 -4.09 -13.76 6.98
CA ALA A 13 -5.11 -14.22 7.92
C ALA A 13 -4.52 -14.95 9.14
N LYS A 14 -3.48 -15.77 8.94
CA LYS A 14 -2.79 -16.51 10.01
C LYS A 14 -2.17 -15.58 11.06
N TYR A 15 -1.59 -14.46 10.63
CA TYR A 15 -0.86 -13.55 11.53
C TYR A 15 -1.66 -12.31 11.94
N HIS A 16 -2.73 -11.99 11.22
CA HIS A 16 -3.65 -10.92 11.53
C HIS A 16 -4.66 -11.37 12.58
N ARG A 17 -4.36 -11.10 13.86
CA ARG A 17 -5.33 -11.31 14.94
C ARG A 17 -6.44 -10.27 14.85
N ARG A 18 -7.62 -10.64 14.34
CA ARG A 18 -8.81 -9.80 14.56
C ARG A 18 -9.43 -10.10 15.93
N ARG A 19 -9.69 -9.03 16.68
CA ARG A 19 -10.73 -9.04 17.71
C ARG A 19 -12.06 -9.21 16.96
N ARG A 20 -12.77 -10.32 17.23
CA ARG A 20 -14.18 -10.53 16.83
C ARG A 20 -14.95 -9.26 17.21
N HIS A 21 -15.66 -8.61 16.28
CA HIS A 21 -16.82 -7.68 16.48
C HIS A 21 -17.01 -6.65 15.34
N LEU A 22 -16.87 -7.04 14.07
CA LEU A 22 -17.44 -6.23 12.97
C LEU A 22 -18.52 -7.05 12.24
N PRO A 23 -19.67 -6.43 11.87
CA PRO A 23 -20.72 -7.11 11.12
C PRO A 23 -20.20 -7.59 9.75
N ASP A 24 -20.82 -8.66 9.25
CA ASP A 24 -20.37 -9.50 8.14
C ASP A 24 -19.87 -8.75 6.90
N GLY A 25 -18.77 -9.25 6.33
CA GLY A 25 -18.25 -8.88 5.01
C GLY A 25 -17.08 -7.89 4.98
N HIS A 26 -16.99 -6.98 5.95
CA HIS A 26 -15.94 -5.93 5.98
C HIS A 26 -14.56 -6.40 6.46
N ASP A 27 -14.48 -7.69 6.81
CA ASP A 27 -13.31 -8.32 7.36
C ASP A 27 -12.55 -9.23 6.36
N ARG A 28 -12.99 -9.33 5.10
CA ARG A 28 -12.27 -10.14 4.11
C ARG A 28 -10.89 -9.56 3.78
N ILE A 29 -9.87 -10.40 3.87
CA ILE A 29 -8.55 -10.14 3.32
C ILE A 29 -8.65 -10.48 1.83
N PHE A 30 -8.62 -9.43 1.01
CA PHE A 30 -8.93 -9.46 -0.42
C PHE A 30 -10.37 -9.91 -0.73
N GLY A 31 -11.08 -9.12 -1.53
CA GLY A 31 -12.47 -9.33 -1.92
C GLY A 31 -12.66 -10.28 -3.12
N THR A 32 -11.66 -11.09 -3.47
CA THR A 32 -11.65 -11.93 -4.69
C THR A 32 -11.65 -13.42 -4.33
N GLU A 33 -12.39 -14.21 -5.11
CA GLU A 33 -12.31 -15.68 -5.08
C GLU A 33 -10.93 -16.16 -5.56
N ASN A 34 -10.37 -15.46 -6.55
CA ASN A 34 -9.00 -15.63 -7.02
C ASN A 34 -8.06 -14.82 -6.13
N GLN A 35 -7.72 -15.36 -4.97
CA GLN A 35 -6.79 -14.75 -4.01
C GLN A 35 -5.43 -14.44 -4.67
N PRO A 36 -4.79 -13.30 -4.33
CA PRO A 36 -3.44 -13.01 -4.80
C PRO A 36 -2.47 -14.16 -4.52
N LEU A 37 -1.81 -14.65 -5.57
CA LEU A 37 -0.92 -15.80 -5.50
C LEU A 37 0.54 -15.38 -5.43
N LEU A 38 1.23 -15.89 -4.42
CA LEU A 38 2.68 -15.97 -4.37
C LEU A 38 3.14 -17.04 -5.36
N LYS A 39 4.20 -16.76 -6.12
CA LYS A 39 4.88 -17.75 -6.96
C LYS A 39 6.36 -17.85 -6.60
N ARG A 40 6.91 -19.06 -6.61
CA ARG A 40 8.35 -19.28 -6.40
C ARG A 40 9.16 -18.86 -7.63
N GLY A 41 10.44 -18.58 -7.43
CA GLY A 41 11.37 -18.20 -8.51
C GLY A 41 11.20 -16.77 -9.03
N GLN A 42 10.30 -15.98 -8.42
CA GLN A 42 10.12 -14.57 -8.72
C GLN A 42 9.81 -13.78 -7.45
N LYS A 43 10.11 -12.48 -7.49
CA LYS A 43 9.74 -11.54 -6.43
C LYS A 43 8.26 -11.20 -6.51
N ASN A 44 7.51 -11.47 -5.45
CA ASN A 44 6.09 -11.12 -5.34
C ASN A 44 5.95 -9.76 -4.67
N ARG A 45 5.46 -8.75 -5.40
CA ARG A 45 5.35 -7.39 -4.87
C ARG A 45 3.96 -7.10 -4.34
N VAL A 46 3.90 -6.47 -3.17
CA VAL A 46 2.66 -5.95 -2.57
C VAL A 46 2.81 -4.45 -2.39
N LEU A 47 1.89 -3.68 -2.95
CA LEU A 47 1.88 -2.24 -2.77
C LEU A 47 1.47 -1.90 -1.34
N LEU A 48 2.16 -0.96 -0.71
CA LEU A 48 1.77 -0.39 0.57
C LEU A 48 1.46 1.09 0.38
N TYR A 49 0.19 1.44 0.50
CA TYR A 49 -0.28 2.81 0.40
C TYR A 49 -0.68 3.36 1.76
N ALA A 50 0.28 3.99 2.43
CA ALA A 50 0.08 4.61 3.73
C ALA A 50 -0.31 6.09 3.59
N GLY A 51 -1.28 6.55 4.37
CA GLY A 51 -1.73 7.93 4.26
C GLY A 51 -2.76 8.37 5.29
N CYS A 52 -2.99 9.68 5.35
CA CYS A 52 -4.02 10.27 6.19
C CYS A 52 -5.42 9.86 5.74
N PHE A 53 -5.71 9.96 4.43
CA PHE A 53 -7.02 9.63 3.86
C PHE A 53 -8.19 10.25 4.64
N ASN A 54 -8.16 11.56 4.84
CA ASN A 54 -9.11 12.27 5.72
C ASN A 54 -9.92 13.34 4.94
N PRO A 55 -10.98 12.94 4.20
CA PRO A 55 -11.38 11.58 3.82
C PRO A 55 -10.54 11.03 2.63
N PRO A 56 -10.63 9.72 2.29
CA PRO A 56 -10.20 9.26 0.99
C PRO A 56 -11.00 9.96 -0.12
N HIS A 57 -10.38 10.19 -1.27
CA HIS A 57 -10.96 10.95 -2.39
C HIS A 57 -10.47 10.39 -3.72
N LEU A 58 -11.08 10.79 -4.84
CA LEU A 58 -10.80 10.23 -6.17
C LEU A 58 -9.31 10.16 -6.53
N GLY A 59 -8.53 11.20 -6.20
CA GLY A 59 -7.08 11.20 -6.42
C GLY A 59 -6.35 10.04 -5.74
N HIS A 60 -6.71 9.66 -4.51
CA HIS A 60 -6.10 8.53 -3.81
C HIS A 60 -6.40 7.20 -4.52
N TYR A 61 -7.65 6.99 -4.95
CA TYR A 61 -8.06 5.80 -5.69
C TYR A 61 -7.36 5.69 -7.04
N ASN A 62 -7.30 6.80 -7.79
CA ASN A 62 -6.65 6.84 -9.10
C ASN A 62 -5.16 6.56 -8.97
N LEU A 63 -4.47 7.15 -7.99
CA LEU A 63 -3.06 6.89 -7.75
C LEU A 63 -2.79 5.41 -7.46
N LEU A 64 -3.51 4.81 -6.49
CA LEU A 64 -3.30 3.40 -6.18
C LEU A 64 -3.65 2.49 -7.36
N ARG A 65 -4.73 2.79 -8.09
CA ARG A 65 -5.12 2.03 -9.29
C ARG A 65 -4.07 2.08 -10.37
N ARG A 66 -3.56 3.26 -10.72
CA ARG A 66 -2.54 3.41 -11.76
C ARG A 66 -1.24 2.73 -11.37
N ALA A 67 -0.82 2.86 -10.11
CA ALA A 67 0.33 2.12 -9.59
C ALA A 67 0.11 0.60 -9.64
N PHE A 68 -1.08 0.11 -9.28
CA PHE A 68 -1.37 -1.33 -9.26
C PHE A 68 -1.46 -1.93 -10.65
N GLU A 69 -2.23 -1.33 -11.55
CA GLU A 69 -2.43 -1.82 -12.92
C GLU A 69 -1.16 -1.63 -13.77
N GLY A 70 -0.47 -0.50 -13.60
CA GLY A 70 0.72 -0.14 -14.36
C GLY A 70 2.01 -0.85 -13.93
N SER A 71 1.99 -1.62 -12.84
CA SER A 71 3.17 -2.34 -12.31
C SER A 71 2.99 -3.86 -12.28
N ARG A 72 2.10 -4.39 -13.13
CA ARG A 72 1.91 -5.85 -13.28
C ARG A 72 3.12 -6.54 -13.92
N ASP A 73 3.86 -5.84 -14.75
CA ASP A 73 5.11 -6.29 -15.39
C ASP A 73 6.21 -6.63 -14.37
N ILE A 74 6.23 -5.95 -13.23
CA ILE A 74 7.14 -6.25 -12.11
C ILE A 74 6.52 -7.17 -11.04
N ASN A 75 5.46 -7.90 -11.38
CA ASN A 75 4.77 -8.88 -10.53
C ASN A 75 4.22 -8.28 -9.22
N VAL A 76 3.55 -7.13 -9.32
CA VAL A 76 2.65 -6.64 -8.26
C VAL A 76 1.38 -7.50 -8.22
N ILE A 77 1.11 -8.12 -7.08
CA ILE A 77 0.01 -9.09 -6.93
C ILE A 77 -1.13 -8.60 -6.03
N ALA A 78 -0.88 -7.64 -5.14
CA ALA A 78 -1.87 -7.10 -4.21
C ALA A 78 -1.52 -5.68 -3.76
N ALA A 79 -2.46 -5.02 -3.08
CA ALA A 79 -2.20 -3.76 -2.39
C ALA A 79 -2.75 -3.76 -0.95
N VAL A 80 -2.06 -3.03 -0.08
CA VAL A 80 -2.43 -2.76 1.31
C VAL A 80 -2.63 -1.26 1.47
N VAL A 81 -3.85 -0.85 1.81
CA VAL A 81 -4.16 0.51 2.22
C VAL A 81 -3.99 0.61 3.73
N LEU A 82 -3.14 1.54 4.17
CA LEU A 82 -2.81 1.75 5.59
C LEU A 82 -3.15 3.19 6.01
N PRO A 83 -4.37 3.44 6.50
CA PRO A 83 -4.67 4.72 7.12
C PRO A 83 -3.77 4.91 8.35
N VAL A 84 -3.11 6.07 8.48
CA VAL A 84 -2.24 6.35 9.65
C VAL A 84 -3.06 6.50 10.93
N ASP A 85 -2.42 6.39 12.09
CA ASP A 85 -3.09 6.45 13.39
C ASP A 85 -3.66 7.85 13.70
N ASP A 86 -4.76 7.89 14.46
CA ASP A 86 -5.53 9.13 14.69
C ASP A 86 -4.71 10.23 15.39
N LYS A 87 -3.76 9.85 16.26
CA LYS A 87 -2.84 10.80 16.90
C LYS A 87 -1.95 11.51 15.86
N ALA A 88 -1.43 10.76 14.89
CA ALA A 88 -0.59 11.33 13.83
C ALA A 88 -1.42 12.21 12.89
N LEU A 89 -2.68 11.83 12.62
CA LEU A 89 -3.61 12.66 11.85
C LEU A 89 -3.95 13.96 12.58
N ALA A 90 -4.31 13.88 13.87
CA ALA A 90 -4.66 15.05 14.68
C ALA A 90 -3.51 16.07 14.73
N ALA A 91 -2.29 15.62 15.01
CA ALA A 91 -1.11 16.49 15.02
C ALA A 91 -0.88 17.19 13.67
N LYS A 92 -1.09 16.48 12.56
CA LYS A 92 -0.99 17.05 11.21
C LYS A 92 -2.10 18.06 10.93
N CYS A 93 -3.33 17.77 11.33
CA CYS A 93 -4.47 18.66 11.13
C CYS A 93 -4.33 19.95 11.96
N GLU A 94 -3.89 19.83 13.21
CA GLU A 94 -3.58 20.97 14.08
C GLU A 94 -2.54 21.88 13.42
N TRP A 95 -1.42 21.30 12.95
CA TRP A 95 -0.37 22.05 12.25
C TRP A 95 -0.87 22.76 10.97
N LYS A 96 -1.86 22.17 10.28
CA LYS A 96 -2.44 22.73 9.04
C LYS A 96 -3.69 23.60 9.26
N GLY A 97 -4.14 23.80 10.50
CA GLY A 97 -5.39 24.51 10.81
C GLY A 97 -6.64 23.83 10.23
N GLN A 98 -6.64 22.50 10.09
CA GLN A 98 -7.76 21.72 9.56
C GLN A 98 -8.66 21.20 10.69
N SER A 99 -9.97 21.32 10.54
CA SER A 99 -10.96 20.96 11.57
C SER A 99 -11.55 19.56 11.43
N LEU A 100 -11.65 19.02 10.22
CA LEU A 100 -12.17 17.67 10.01
C LEU A 100 -11.11 16.63 10.40
N VAL A 101 -11.43 15.76 11.36
CA VAL A 101 -10.58 14.63 11.77
C VAL A 101 -11.42 13.37 11.86
N LEU A 102 -11.48 12.61 10.77
CA LEU A 102 -12.13 11.30 10.76
C LEU A 102 -11.25 10.27 11.47
N SER A 103 -11.89 9.45 12.32
CA SER A 103 -11.22 8.33 12.98
C SER A 103 -10.69 7.33 11.96
N LYS A 104 -9.68 6.56 12.36
CA LYS A 104 -9.09 5.51 11.51
C LYS A 104 -10.12 4.50 11.05
N ARG A 105 -11.09 4.19 11.92
CA ARG A 105 -12.21 3.31 11.60
C ARG A 105 -13.10 3.89 10.50
N GLU A 106 -13.46 5.16 10.58
CA GLU A 106 -14.28 5.83 9.55
C GLU A 106 -13.52 5.90 8.23
N ARG A 107 -12.24 6.27 8.26
CA ARG A 107 -11.40 6.33 7.05
C ARG A 107 -11.23 4.96 6.38
N ALA A 108 -11.01 3.91 7.18
CA ALA A 108 -10.96 2.54 6.68
C ALA A 108 -12.30 2.10 6.10
N HIS A 109 -13.41 2.46 6.74
CA HIS A 109 -14.75 2.17 6.26
C HIS A 109 -15.05 2.87 4.93
N LEU A 110 -14.66 4.14 4.77
CA LEU A 110 -14.82 4.88 3.51
C LEU A 110 -14.05 4.23 2.36
N TRP A 111 -12.84 3.71 2.61
CA TRP A 111 -12.10 2.93 1.60
C TRP A 111 -12.84 1.65 1.19
N ARG A 112 -13.32 0.87 2.17
CA ARG A 112 -13.99 -0.43 1.92
C ARG A 112 -15.34 -0.29 1.23
N SER A 113 -16.03 0.82 1.45
CA SER A 113 -17.39 1.03 0.94
C SER A 113 -17.40 1.69 -0.43
N ASP A 114 -16.23 2.07 -0.95
CA ASP A 114 -16.12 2.72 -2.25
C ASP A 114 -16.20 1.69 -3.39
N PRO A 115 -17.09 1.87 -4.39
CA PRO A 115 -17.23 0.94 -5.50
C PRO A 115 -15.98 0.83 -6.38
N ARG A 116 -15.03 1.77 -6.24
CA ARG A 116 -13.74 1.76 -6.96
C ARG A 116 -12.69 0.89 -6.27
N PHE A 117 -12.94 0.44 -5.05
CA PHE A 117 -12.03 -0.42 -4.30
C PHE A 117 -11.84 -1.76 -5.01
N MET A 118 -10.60 -2.13 -5.31
CA MET A 118 -10.32 -3.36 -6.07
C MET A 118 -10.33 -4.59 -5.15
N PRO A 119 -10.78 -5.75 -5.64
CA PRO A 119 -10.78 -7.00 -4.87
C PRO A 119 -9.39 -7.43 -4.35
N GLU A 120 -8.31 -7.10 -5.05
CA GLU A 120 -6.93 -7.42 -4.68
C GLU A 120 -6.34 -6.45 -3.65
N TRP A 121 -7.14 -5.48 -3.20
CA TRP A 121 -6.74 -4.52 -2.19
C TRP A 121 -7.27 -4.92 -0.83
N TRP A 122 -6.50 -4.60 0.21
CA TRP A 122 -6.90 -4.84 1.58
C TRP A 122 -6.63 -3.59 2.43
N VAL A 123 -7.64 -3.18 3.22
CA VAL A 123 -7.48 -2.08 4.18
C VAL A 123 -7.06 -2.66 5.53
N HIS A 124 -5.85 -2.32 5.97
CA HIS A 124 -5.39 -2.62 7.33
C HIS A 124 -5.83 -1.52 8.29
N ASP A 125 -6.77 -1.84 9.19
CA ASP A 125 -7.33 -0.91 10.19
C ASP A 125 -6.68 -1.02 11.58
N GLY A 126 -5.68 -1.90 11.76
CA GLY A 126 -4.84 -1.94 12.95
C GLY A 126 -3.81 -0.80 12.99
N SER A 127 -3.11 -0.62 14.12
CA SER A 127 -2.14 0.49 14.27
C SER A 127 -0.96 0.41 13.30
N THR A 128 -0.28 1.52 13.03
CA THR A 128 0.91 1.53 12.15
C THR A 128 2.04 0.63 12.70
N ASP A 129 2.20 0.59 14.01
CA ASP A 129 3.14 -0.34 14.66
C ASP A 129 2.66 -1.80 14.55
N GLY A 130 1.35 -2.01 14.61
CA GLY A 130 0.70 -3.30 14.39
C GLY A 130 0.99 -3.82 12.98
N TRP A 131 0.89 -2.95 11.98
CA TRP A 131 1.33 -3.22 10.61
C TRP A 131 2.80 -3.63 10.56
N GLY A 132 3.71 -2.85 11.15
CA GLY A 132 5.15 -3.19 11.16
C GLY A 132 5.44 -4.57 11.74
N ARG A 133 4.73 -4.97 12.80
CA ARG A 133 4.84 -6.33 13.38
C ARG A 133 4.24 -7.40 12.48
N LEU A 134 3.09 -7.15 11.86
CA LEU A 134 2.44 -8.08 10.93
C LEU A 134 3.31 -8.32 9.70
N ARG A 135 3.80 -7.24 9.07
CA ARG A 135 4.66 -7.26 7.89
C ARG A 135 5.88 -8.18 8.11
N ARG A 136 6.62 -7.99 9.20
CA ARG A 136 7.79 -8.84 9.52
C ARG A 136 7.42 -10.32 9.68
N LYS A 137 6.31 -10.63 10.36
CA LYS A 137 5.85 -12.02 10.51
C LYS A 137 5.46 -12.63 9.17
N LEU A 138 4.82 -11.83 8.32
CA LEU A 138 4.42 -12.23 6.97
C LEU A 138 5.65 -12.54 6.11
N GLU A 139 6.61 -11.61 6.03
CA GLU A 139 7.86 -11.78 5.28
C GLU A 139 8.61 -13.04 5.72
N ASN A 140 8.81 -13.23 7.03
CA ASN A 140 9.50 -14.40 7.56
C ASN A 140 8.78 -15.71 7.22
N ALA A 141 7.44 -15.74 7.31
CA ALA A 141 6.66 -16.94 7.03
C ALA A 141 6.65 -17.29 5.54
N VAL A 142 6.47 -16.29 4.68
CA VAL A 142 6.50 -16.46 3.23
C VAL A 142 7.89 -16.92 2.76
N GLN A 143 8.95 -16.33 3.33
CA GLN A 143 10.33 -16.72 3.05
C GLN A 143 10.66 -18.14 3.54
N ALA A 144 10.19 -18.52 4.73
CA ALA A 144 10.37 -19.89 5.25
C ALA A 144 9.75 -20.95 4.32
N ASP A 145 8.65 -20.60 3.65
CA ASP A 145 7.99 -21.44 2.65
C ASP A 145 8.57 -21.24 1.23
N GLY A 146 9.76 -20.65 1.09
CA GLY A 146 10.52 -20.58 -0.16
C GLY A 146 10.00 -19.58 -1.20
N PHE A 147 9.14 -18.65 -0.80
CA PHE A 147 8.67 -17.56 -1.65
C PHE A 147 9.40 -16.25 -1.33
N GLU A 148 9.61 -15.41 -2.33
CA GLU A 148 10.12 -14.05 -2.14
C GLU A 148 8.97 -13.05 -2.15
N ILE A 149 8.85 -12.21 -1.12
CA ILE A 149 7.86 -11.13 -1.03
C ILE A 149 8.54 -9.81 -0.73
N GLN A 150 8.05 -8.73 -1.35
CA GLN A 150 8.54 -7.38 -1.09
C GLN A 150 7.38 -6.40 -1.02
N PHE A 151 7.45 -5.49 -0.04
CA PHE A 151 6.56 -4.35 0.04
C PHE A 151 7.15 -3.14 -0.70
N THR A 152 6.33 -2.53 -1.55
CA THR A 152 6.69 -1.37 -2.36
C THR A 152 5.78 -0.21 -1.96
N ALA A 153 6.36 0.92 -1.55
CA ALA A 153 5.58 2.07 -1.11
C ALA A 153 4.89 2.71 -2.32
N VAL A 154 3.66 3.18 -2.14
CA VAL A 154 2.98 4.06 -3.10
C VAL A 154 2.91 5.45 -2.49
N VAL A 155 3.37 6.45 -3.23
CA VAL A 155 3.32 7.85 -2.82
C VAL A 155 2.85 8.72 -3.96
N GLY A 156 2.30 9.90 -3.62
CA GLY A 156 1.98 10.92 -4.62
C GLY A 156 3.26 11.51 -5.21
N SER A 157 3.11 12.13 -6.38
CA SER A 157 4.19 12.89 -7.03
C SER A 157 4.69 14.08 -6.20
N ASP A 158 3.95 14.51 -5.19
CA ASP A 158 4.35 15.56 -4.24
C ASP A 158 5.36 15.11 -3.19
N TYR A 159 5.63 13.80 -3.09
CA TYR A 159 6.64 13.24 -2.19
C TYR A 159 7.93 12.83 -2.90
N ILE A 160 7.93 12.81 -4.23
CA ILE A 160 9.09 12.47 -5.04
C ILE A 160 9.29 13.62 -6.02
N GLY A 161 10.25 14.46 -5.71
CA GLY A 161 10.71 15.51 -6.60
C GLY A 161 11.96 15.08 -7.34
N ARG A 162 12.35 15.86 -8.35
CA ARG A 162 13.66 15.70 -9.00
C ARG A 162 14.85 15.79 -8.04
N LEU A 163 14.67 16.51 -6.93
CA LEU A 163 15.68 16.81 -5.92
C LEU A 163 15.31 16.30 -4.52
N GLU A 164 14.15 15.66 -4.38
CA GLU A 164 13.62 15.20 -3.10
C GLU A 164 13.44 13.69 -3.13
N GLU A 165 14.11 13.01 -2.20
CA GLU A 165 13.99 11.56 -2.04
C GLU A 165 12.87 11.22 -1.07
N TYR A 166 12.07 10.22 -1.43
CA TYR A 166 11.18 9.57 -0.47
C TYR A 166 11.84 8.33 0.12
N ASP A 167 12.14 8.36 1.41
CA ASP A 167 12.60 7.17 2.14
C ASP A 167 11.43 6.31 2.63
N GLY A 168 11.13 5.24 1.88
CA GLY A 168 10.13 4.24 2.24
C GLY A 168 10.52 3.32 3.41
N ARG A 169 11.74 3.42 3.96
CA ARG A 169 12.23 2.53 5.04
C ARG A 169 11.39 2.62 6.31
N TRP A 170 10.78 3.78 6.59
CA TRP A 170 9.84 3.95 7.70
C TRP A 170 8.66 3.00 7.63
N TRP A 171 8.28 2.58 6.42
CA TRP A 171 7.22 1.60 6.16
C TRP A 171 7.76 0.17 5.94
N GLY A 172 9.08 0.00 6.00
CA GLY A 172 9.77 -1.23 5.61
C GLY A 172 9.72 -1.52 4.11
N CYS A 173 9.53 -0.48 3.30
CA CYS A 173 9.55 -0.59 1.83
C CYS A 173 10.96 -0.25 1.32
N ARG A 174 11.44 -1.04 0.36
CA ARG A 174 12.75 -0.82 -0.31
C ARG A 174 12.62 -0.17 -1.67
N GLU A 175 11.44 -0.28 -2.27
CA GLU A 175 11.08 0.34 -3.54
C GLU A 175 9.92 1.29 -3.30
N THR A 176 9.81 2.30 -4.16
CA THR A 176 8.70 3.26 -4.16
C THR A 176 8.18 3.40 -5.59
N ILE A 177 6.86 3.41 -5.74
CA ILE A 177 6.14 3.73 -6.98
C ILE A 177 5.40 5.04 -6.78
N THR A 178 5.47 5.91 -7.78
CA THR A 178 4.72 7.16 -7.85
C THR A 178 3.97 7.24 -9.17
N SER A 179 2.94 8.09 -9.20
CA SER A 179 2.22 8.43 -10.42
C SER A 179 1.70 9.86 -10.32
N ASP A 180 1.70 10.55 -11.45
CA ASP A 180 1.14 11.88 -11.66
C ASP A 180 -0.39 11.87 -11.89
N ALA A 181 -1.03 10.69 -11.83
CA ALA A 181 -2.46 10.52 -12.04
C ALA A 181 -3.37 11.34 -11.09
N GLY A 182 -2.83 11.80 -9.96
CA GLY A 182 -3.54 12.68 -9.04
C GLY A 182 -3.16 14.16 -9.17
N ARG A 183 -1.95 14.48 -9.63
CA ARG A 183 -1.34 15.81 -9.67
C ARG A 183 -0.12 15.81 -10.60
N SER A 184 0.18 16.94 -11.22
CA SER A 184 1.40 17.14 -12.02
C SER A 184 2.66 16.75 -11.25
N SER A 185 3.60 16.10 -11.93
CA SER A 185 4.92 15.75 -11.40
C SER A 185 6.00 16.59 -12.09
N ASP A 186 7.00 17.03 -11.33
CA ASP A 186 8.20 17.69 -11.87
C ASP A 186 9.18 16.69 -12.53
N LEU A 187 8.90 15.39 -12.44
CA LEU A 187 9.66 14.32 -13.08
C LEU A 187 9.42 14.24 -14.60
N VAL A 188 8.32 14.81 -15.08
CA VAL A 188 7.90 14.75 -16.49
C VAL A 188 8.33 16.04 -17.20
N LYS A 189 9.04 15.90 -18.31
CA LYS A 189 9.44 17.00 -19.18
C LYS A 189 8.25 17.49 -20.03
N PRO A 190 8.32 18.69 -20.62
CA PRO A 190 7.29 19.18 -21.54
C PRO A 190 7.03 18.26 -22.74
N ASP A 191 8.02 17.46 -23.16
CA ASP A 191 7.91 16.48 -24.24
C ASP A 191 7.31 15.13 -23.81
N GLY A 192 6.91 14.99 -22.54
CA GLY A 192 6.38 13.76 -21.96
C GLY A 192 7.43 12.73 -21.53
N SER A 193 8.71 12.97 -21.80
CA SER A 193 9.80 12.10 -21.32
C SER A 193 10.12 12.36 -19.85
N LEU A 194 10.77 11.39 -19.18
CA LEU A 194 11.17 11.54 -17.79
C LEU A 194 12.54 12.24 -17.67
N TYR A 195 12.72 13.04 -16.63
CA TYR A 195 14.04 13.42 -16.16
C TYR A 195 14.76 12.18 -15.62
N ALA A 196 16.02 11.99 -15.99
CA ALA A 196 16.89 11.07 -15.28
C ALA A 196 17.09 11.61 -13.87
N LEU A 197 16.63 10.87 -12.88
CA LEU A 197 17.00 11.14 -11.49
C LEU A 197 18.49 10.86 -11.33
N PRO A 198 19.23 11.69 -10.57
CA PRO A 198 20.62 11.40 -10.27
C PRO A 198 20.76 9.97 -9.72
N ARG A 199 21.82 9.27 -10.09
CA ARG A 199 22.12 7.95 -9.50
C ARG A 199 22.44 8.15 -8.03
N TYR A 200 21.44 7.99 -7.17
CA TYR A 200 21.66 8.00 -5.74
C TYR A 200 22.05 6.59 -5.29
N PHE A 201 23.20 6.50 -4.62
CA PHE A 201 23.78 5.27 -4.11
C PHE A 201 22.76 4.48 -3.28
N THR A 202 22.40 3.28 -3.74
CA THR A 202 21.96 2.20 -2.84
C THR A 202 23.21 1.60 -2.20
N PRO A 203 23.38 1.67 -0.86
CA PRO A 203 24.39 0.88 -0.18
C PRO A 203 24.11 -0.63 -0.31
#